data_AF-A0AA39PQW1-F1
#
_entry.id   AF-A0AA39PQW1-F1
#
_cell.length_a   1.000
_cell.length_b   1.000
_cell.length_c   1.000
_cell.angle_alpha   90.00
_cell.angle_beta   90.00
_cell.angle_gamma   90.00
#
_symmetry.space_group_name_H-M   'P 1'
#
loop_
_entity.id
_entity.type
_entity.pdbx_description
1 polymer ?
#
loop_
_entity_poly.entity_id
_entity_poly.type
_entity_poly.pdbx_seq_one_letter_code
_entity_poly.pdbx_strand_id
1 'polypeptide(L)'
;PFCKVSTLLPDVAAPKTNIEVVPIMPPSFLQRDPHGGRDAARQQRWSLLEEFVQKARKSDGDFWTSVRDITDPKPRPPRISLDKMTAEFSARVNVPDIIPEDFDEVALLQAALEADSIPRVTVDHTEGQYFS
;
A
#
# COMPACT_ATOMS: atom_id res chain seq x y z
N PRO A 1 58.24 7.53 12.36
CA PRO A 1 57.53 8.83 12.41
C PRO A 1 56.24 8.78 11.56
N PHE A 2 55.07 8.75 12.21
CA PHE A 2 53.77 8.73 11.54
C PHE A 2 53.24 10.17 11.44
N CYS A 3 53.08 10.69 10.22
CA CYS A 3 52.41 11.97 9.99
C CYS A 3 50.89 11.78 10.10
N LYS A 4 50.27 12.41 11.10
CA LYS A 4 48.81 12.52 11.19
C LYS A 4 48.35 13.58 10.20
N VAL A 5 47.63 13.16 9.16
CA VAL A 5 46.97 14.07 8.23
C VAL A 5 45.64 14.49 8.87
N SER A 6 45.52 15.74 9.31
CA SER A 6 44.23 16.30 9.76
C SER A 6 43.55 17.02 8.61
N THR A 7 42.46 16.46 8.10
CA THR A 7 41.56 17.16 7.18
C THR A 7 40.54 17.94 8.00
N LEU A 8 40.88 19.17 8.38
CA LEU A 8 39.88 20.09 8.90
C LEU A 8 38.94 20.45 7.74
N LEU A 9 37.66 20.10 7.87
CA LEU A 9 36.63 20.52 6.94
C LEU A 9 36.48 22.05 7.04
N PRO A 10 36.25 22.76 5.92
CA PRO A 10 36.04 24.20 5.94
C PRO A 10 34.78 24.52 6.76
N ASP A 11 34.88 25.59 7.55
CA ASP A 11 33.79 26.08 8.41
C ASP A 11 32.72 26.73 7.52
N VAL A 12 31.75 25.93 7.08
CA VAL A 12 30.62 26.43 6.29
C VAL A 12 29.60 27.00 7.27
N ALA A 13 29.44 28.32 7.26
CA ALA A 13 28.41 28.99 8.05
C ALA A 13 27.04 28.34 7.78
N ALA A 14 26.36 27.91 8.85
CA ALA A 14 25.04 27.32 8.75
C ALA A 14 24.11 28.26 7.97
N PRO A 15 23.37 27.77 6.95
CA PRO A 15 22.47 28.62 6.18
C PRO A 15 21.45 29.24 7.14
N LYS A 16 21.30 30.56 7.08
CA LYS A 16 20.28 31.28 7.85
C LYS A 16 18.92 30.73 7.44
N THR A 17 18.30 29.95 8.30
CA THR A 17 16.91 29.53 8.14
C THR A 17 16.01 30.74 8.29
N ASN A 18 15.76 31.44 7.18
CA ASN A 18 14.51 32.18 7.02
C ASN A 18 13.41 31.11 7.04
N ILE A 19 12.79 30.92 8.20
CA ILE A 19 11.57 30.13 8.31
C ILE A 19 10.49 30.97 7.63
N GLU A 20 10.40 30.86 6.31
CA GLU A 20 9.18 31.24 5.61
C GLU A 20 8.08 30.32 6.13
N VAL A 21 7.08 30.93 6.75
CA VAL A 21 5.83 30.26 7.15
C VAL A 21 5.22 29.70 5.87
N VAL A 22 5.41 28.41 5.64
CA VAL A 22 4.83 27.69 4.51
C VAL A 22 3.30 27.81 4.60
N PRO A 23 2.62 28.04 3.46
CA PRO A 23 1.33 28.72 3.43
C PRO A 23 0.21 27.86 3.98
N ILE A 24 -0.78 28.56 4.53
CA ILE A 24 -2.16 28.14 4.70
C ILE A 24 -2.59 27.36 3.44
N MET A 25 -2.99 26.10 3.66
CA MET A 25 -3.64 25.17 2.74
C MET A 25 -4.30 25.85 1.52
N PRO A 26 -3.97 25.46 0.26
CA PRO A 26 -4.68 26.01 -0.88
C PRO A 26 -6.16 25.59 -0.78
N PRO A 27 -7.12 26.52 -0.95
CA PRO A 27 -8.56 26.28 -0.81
C PRO A 27 -9.14 25.34 -1.88
N SER A 28 -8.31 24.65 -2.66
CA SER A 28 -8.68 23.77 -3.78
C SER A 28 -8.93 22.31 -3.39
N PHE A 29 -8.92 21.95 -2.10
CA PHE A 29 -9.50 20.68 -1.63
C PHE A 29 -11.05 20.74 -1.54
N LEU A 30 -11.67 21.46 -2.47
CA LEU A 30 -13.12 21.56 -2.58
C LEU A 30 -13.71 20.17 -2.92
N GLN A 31 -14.82 19.88 -2.25
CA GLN A 31 -15.85 18.87 -2.52
C GLN A 31 -15.41 17.63 -3.30
N ARG A 32 -15.39 16.47 -2.61
CA ARG A 32 -15.23 15.15 -3.21
C ARG A 32 -16.20 14.95 -4.38
N ASP A 33 -15.68 14.95 -5.60
CA ASP A 33 -16.39 14.36 -6.71
C ASP A 33 -16.42 12.83 -6.51
N PRO A 34 -17.58 12.16 -6.63
CA PRO A 34 -17.72 10.73 -6.38
C PRO A 34 -16.88 9.83 -7.32
N HIS A 35 -16.28 10.40 -8.38
CA HIS A 35 -15.38 9.73 -9.32
C HIS A 35 -13.91 10.22 -9.25
N GLY A 36 -13.54 11.02 -8.23
CA GLY A 36 -12.24 11.68 -8.11
C GLY A 36 -11.13 10.82 -7.50
N GLY A 37 -10.82 9.65 -8.08
CA GLY A 37 -9.72 8.80 -7.57
C GLY A 37 -8.36 9.52 -7.49
N ARG A 38 -8.13 10.50 -8.37
CA ARG A 38 -6.95 11.38 -8.35
C ARG A 38 -6.95 12.36 -7.18
N ASP A 39 -8.11 12.85 -6.78
CA ASP A 39 -8.25 13.78 -5.65
C ASP A 39 -8.08 13.05 -4.32
N ALA A 40 -8.62 11.82 -4.22
CA ALA A 40 -8.37 10.93 -3.08
C ALA A 40 -6.87 10.65 -2.90
N ALA A 41 -6.15 10.34 -3.98
CA ALA A 41 -4.71 10.13 -3.95
C ALA A 41 -3.94 11.41 -3.56
N ARG A 42 -4.37 12.58 -4.06
CA ARG A 42 -3.75 13.87 -3.70
C ARG A 42 -3.95 14.19 -2.22
N GLN A 43 -5.15 13.97 -1.68
CA GLN A 43 -5.47 14.17 -0.26
C GLN A 43 -4.66 13.22 0.63
N GLN A 44 -4.51 11.95 0.22
CA GLN A 44 -3.67 11.00 0.93
C GLN A 44 -2.20 11.44 0.95
N ARG A 45 -1.65 11.88 -0.18
CA ARG A 45 -0.27 12.41 -0.23
C ARG A 45 -0.08 13.64 0.67
N TRP A 46 -1.09 14.50 0.73
CA TRP A 46 -1.05 15.70 1.57
C TRP A 46 -1.05 15.36 3.07
N SER A 47 -1.92 14.45 3.51
CA SER A 47 -1.95 14.01 4.91
C SER A 47 -0.63 13.35 5.34
N LEU A 48 -0.02 12.54 4.47
CA LEU A 48 1.31 11.97 4.71
C LEU A 48 2.40 13.06 4.81
N LEU A 49 2.34 14.09 3.95
CA LEU A 49 3.26 15.22 4.02
C LEU A 49 3.14 15.97 5.35
N GLU A 50 1.91 16.27 5.79
CA GLU A 50 1.68 16.92 7.09
C GLU A 50 2.23 16.08 8.24
N GLU A 51 2.00 14.76 8.22
CA GLU A 51 2.54 13.84 9.21
C GLU A 51 4.07 13.87 9.25
N PHE A 52 4.74 13.84 8.09
CA PHE A 52 6.19 13.92 8.01
C PHE A 52 6.73 15.25 8.54
N VAL A 53 6.11 16.37 8.19
CA VAL A 53 6.52 17.70 8.66
C VAL A 53 6.37 17.79 10.18
N GLN A 54 5.27 17.27 10.75
CA GLN A 54 5.07 17.27 12.19
C GLN A 54 6.06 16.38 12.93
N LYS A 55 6.40 15.22 12.38
CA LYS A 55 7.41 14.31 12.98
C LYS A 55 8.83 14.87 12.86
N ALA A 56 9.18 15.47 11.72
CA ALA A 56 10.46 16.17 11.54
C ALA A 56 10.66 17.33 12.52
N ARG A 57 9.58 18.04 12.89
CA ARG A 57 9.65 19.09 13.92
C ARG A 57 9.95 18.55 15.32
N LYS A 58 9.64 17.29 15.61
CA LYS A 58 9.91 16.66 16.91
C LYS A 58 11.34 16.13 16.98
N SER A 59 11.77 15.40 15.94
CA SER A 59 13.02 14.65 15.93
C SER A 59 13.33 14.14 14.53
N ASP A 60 14.60 14.22 14.12
CA ASP A 60 15.08 13.58 12.88
C ASP A 60 14.83 12.07 12.89
N GLY A 61 14.95 11.42 14.06
CA GLY A 61 14.70 9.99 14.22
C GLY A 61 13.24 9.60 13.94
N ASP A 62 12.28 10.43 14.37
CA ASP A 62 10.84 10.18 14.16
C ASP A 62 10.46 10.32 12.68
N PHE A 63 11.07 11.30 12.00
CA PHE A 63 10.95 11.47 10.56
C PHE A 63 11.45 10.23 9.82
N TRP A 64 12.71 9.81 10.06
CA TRP A 64 13.31 8.67 9.37
C TRP A 64 12.63 7.35 9.69
N THR A 65 12.09 7.17 10.89
CA THR A 65 11.29 5.99 11.25
C THR A 65 10.01 5.92 10.41
N SER A 66 9.33 7.04 10.23
CA SER A 66 8.09 7.09 9.45
C SER A 66 8.33 6.89 7.96
N VAL A 67 9.42 7.45 7.43
CA VAL A 67 9.85 7.19 6.05
C VAL A 67 10.09 5.69 5.87
N ARG A 68 10.83 5.08 6.79
CA ARG A 68 11.12 3.64 6.78
C ARG A 68 9.85 2.79 6.77
N ASP A 69 8.87 3.09 7.62
CA ASP A 69 7.61 2.33 7.69
C ASP A 69 6.82 2.32 6.37
N ILE A 70 7.00 3.35 5.54
CA ILE A 70 6.30 3.52 4.27
C ILE A 70 7.12 2.98 3.09
N THR A 71 8.44 3.19 3.11
CA THR A 71 9.32 2.83 1.98
C THR A 71 9.89 1.44 2.09
N ASP A 72 10.07 0.91 3.30
CA ASP A 72 10.63 -0.42 3.47
C ASP A 72 9.66 -1.47 2.95
N PRO A 73 10.17 -2.52 2.30
CA PRO A 73 9.34 -3.62 1.89
C PRO A 73 8.67 -4.22 3.13
N LYS A 74 7.33 -4.26 3.11
CA LYS A 74 6.56 -4.94 4.15
C LYS A 74 7.16 -6.34 4.37
N PRO A 75 7.33 -6.77 5.64
CA PRO A 75 7.86 -8.10 5.92
C PRO A 75 7.03 -9.12 5.15
N ARG A 76 7.72 -9.96 4.36
CA ARG A 76 7.02 -11.00 3.62
C ARG A 76 6.31 -11.89 4.62
N PRO A 77 5.01 -12.19 4.41
CA PRO A 77 4.33 -13.13 5.28
C PRO A 77 5.12 -14.46 5.29
N PRO A 78 5.14 -15.17 6.43
CA PRO A 78 5.83 -16.43 6.51
C PRO A 78 5.29 -17.38 5.43
N ARG A 79 6.17 -18.21 4.86
CA ARG A 79 5.73 -19.26 3.94
C ARG A 79 4.92 -20.27 4.74
N ILE A 80 3.61 -20.32 4.49
CA ILE A 80 2.70 -21.30 5.07
C ILE A 80 2.58 -22.46 4.07
N SER A 81 2.62 -23.70 4.56
CA SER A 81 2.37 -24.86 3.70
C SER A 81 0.90 -24.88 3.28
N LEU A 82 0.63 -25.46 2.11
CA LEU A 82 -0.75 -25.61 1.62
C LEU A 82 -1.63 -26.32 2.66
N ASP A 83 -1.12 -27.38 3.28
CA ASP A 83 -1.85 -28.13 4.31
C ASP A 83 -2.28 -27.27 5.51
N LYS A 84 -1.42 -26.34 5.95
CA LYS A 84 -1.75 -25.43 7.06
C LYS A 84 -2.83 -24.43 6.67
N MET A 85 -2.78 -23.95 5.42
CA MET A 85 -3.79 -23.04 4.89
C MET A 85 -5.14 -23.74 4.75
N THR A 86 -5.16 -24.98 4.25
CA THR A 86 -6.37 -25.81 4.14
C THR A 86 -6.96 -26.14 5.51
N ALA A 87 -6.12 -26.44 6.51
CA ALA A 87 -6.56 -26.68 7.88
C ALA A 87 -7.19 -25.43 8.52
N GLU A 88 -6.56 -24.26 8.39
CA GLU A 88 -7.15 -23.01 8.90
C GLU A 88 -8.44 -22.64 8.18
N PHE A 89 -8.48 -22.82 6.86
CA PHE A 89 -9.66 -22.53 6.05
C PHE A 89 -10.82 -23.45 6.44
N SER A 90 -10.61 -24.76 6.45
CA SER A 90 -11.65 -25.73 6.85
C SER A 90 -12.16 -25.50 8.28
N ALA A 91 -11.29 -25.08 9.21
CA ALA A 91 -11.73 -24.74 10.56
C ALA A 91 -12.62 -23.48 10.64
N ARG A 92 -12.51 -22.57 9.66
CA ARG A 92 -13.30 -21.33 9.60
C ARG A 92 -14.54 -21.45 8.73
N VAL A 93 -14.53 -22.36 7.76
CA VAL A 93 -15.67 -22.60 6.89
C VAL A 93 -16.66 -23.46 7.66
N ASN A 94 -17.83 -22.91 7.92
CA ASN A 94 -18.94 -23.67 8.48
C ASN A 94 -19.61 -24.48 7.36
N VAL A 95 -18.97 -25.58 6.95
CA VAL A 95 -19.56 -26.50 5.97
C VAL A 95 -20.68 -27.26 6.67
N PRO A 96 -21.92 -27.23 6.17
CA PRO A 96 -22.99 -28.00 6.76
C PRO A 96 -22.73 -29.50 6.59
N ASP A 97 -22.99 -30.29 7.64
CA ASP A 97 -22.86 -31.76 7.60
C ASP A 97 -23.86 -32.42 6.63
N ILE A 98 -24.96 -31.72 6.36
CA ILE A 98 -26.04 -32.16 5.48
C ILE A 98 -26.26 -31.08 4.43
N ILE A 99 -26.18 -31.46 3.16
CA ILE A 99 -26.51 -30.58 2.05
C ILE A 99 -28.02 -30.33 2.08
N PRO A 100 -28.49 -29.06 2.05
CA PRO A 100 -29.92 -28.75 2.03
C PRO A 100 -30.64 -29.44 0.87
N GLU A 101 -31.89 -29.86 1.06
CA GLU A 101 -32.69 -30.51 -0.01
C GLU A 101 -32.90 -29.59 -1.23
N ASP A 102 -32.93 -28.27 -1.00
CA ASP A 102 -33.07 -27.26 -2.04
C ASP A 102 -31.73 -26.92 -2.74
N PHE A 103 -30.65 -27.62 -2.42
CA PHE A 103 -29.35 -27.38 -3.04
C PHE A 103 -29.36 -27.87 -4.49
N ASP A 104 -29.23 -26.94 -5.42
CA ASP A 104 -29.22 -27.24 -6.84
C ASP A 104 -27.85 -27.77 -7.29
N GLU A 105 -27.69 -29.09 -7.24
CA GLU A 105 -26.49 -29.79 -7.72
C GLU A 105 -26.22 -29.53 -9.20
N VAL A 106 -27.26 -29.33 -10.01
CA VAL A 106 -27.12 -29.10 -11.46
C VAL A 106 -26.51 -27.72 -11.70
N ALA A 107 -26.98 -26.70 -10.97
CA ALA A 107 -26.40 -25.36 -11.02
C ALA A 107 -24.93 -25.37 -10.57
N LEU A 108 -24.57 -26.14 -9.53
CA LEU A 108 -23.18 -26.29 -9.10
C LEU A 108 -22.30 -26.89 -10.21
N LEU A 109 -22.77 -27.98 -10.84
CA LEU A 109 -22.03 -28.64 -11.92
C LEU A 109 -21.86 -27.71 -13.13
N GLN A 110 -22.89 -26.93 -13.46
CA GLN A 110 -22.80 -25.94 -14.53
C GLN A 110 -21.79 -24.84 -14.19
N ALA A 111 -21.81 -24.31 -12.97
CA ALA A 111 -20.84 -23.31 -12.52
C ALA A 111 -19.40 -23.84 -12.54
N ALA A 112 -19.17 -25.13 -12.23
CA ALA A 112 -17.86 -25.74 -12.33
C ALA A 112 -17.36 -25.81 -13.79
N LEU A 113 -18.23 -26.20 -14.72
CA LEU A 113 -17.90 -26.20 -16.16
C LEU A 113 -17.62 -24.79 -16.69
N GLU A 114 -18.39 -23.81 -16.24
CA GLU A 114 -18.17 -22.40 -16.58
C GLU A 114 -16.83 -21.90 -16.03
N ALA A 115 -16.50 -22.23 -14.78
CA ALA A 115 -15.21 -21.88 -14.18
C ALA A 115 -14.03 -22.50 -14.93
N ASP A 116 -14.15 -23.76 -15.37
CA ASP A 116 -13.13 -24.45 -16.19
C ASP A 116 -12.96 -23.80 -17.57
N SER A 117 -13.99 -23.11 -18.07
CA SER A 117 -13.91 -22.36 -19.33
C SER A 117 -13.17 -21.02 -19.21
N ILE A 118 -12.92 -20.53 -17.99
CA ILE A 118 -12.20 -19.28 -17.76
C ILE A 118 -10.71 -19.49 -18.10
N PRO A 119 -10.15 -18.70 -19.04
CA PRO A 119 -8.76 -18.85 -19.42
C PRO A 119 -7.83 -18.50 -18.25
N ARG A 120 -6.76 -19.29 -18.08
CA ARG A 120 -5.75 -19.07 -17.02
C ARG A 120 -5.09 -17.69 -17.07
N VAL A 121 -5.10 -17.06 -18.24
CA VAL A 121 -4.59 -15.71 -18.46
C VAL A 121 -5.69 -14.93 -19.16
N THR A 122 -6.17 -13.88 -18.50
CA THR A 122 -7.05 -12.89 -19.12
C THR A 122 -6.20 -12.00 -20.02
N VAL A 123 -6.38 -12.10 -21.33
CA VAL A 123 -5.75 -11.20 -22.30
C VAL A 123 -6.79 -10.20 -22.74
N ASP A 124 -6.49 -8.91 -22.59
CA ASP A 124 -7.34 -7.85 -23.14
C ASP A 124 -7.12 -7.76 -24.66
N HIS A 125 -8.16 -8.10 -25.40
CA HIS A 125 -8.17 -8.04 -26.86
C HIS A 125 -8.70 -6.70 -27.41
N THR A 126 -9.01 -5.73 -26.56
CA THR A 126 -9.39 -4.38 -27.01
C THR A 126 -8.18 -3.67 -27.62
N GLU A 127 -8.42 -2.81 -28.62
CA GLU A 127 -7.36 -2.09 -29.34
C GLU A 127 -6.46 -1.24 -28.42
N GLY A 128 -6.97 -0.85 -27.25
CA GLY A 128 -6.26 -0.04 -26.27
C GLY A 128 -5.68 -0.79 -25.07
N GLN A 129 -5.90 -2.11 -24.92
CA GLN A 129 -5.48 -2.89 -23.75
C GLN A 129 -5.78 -2.18 -22.42
N TYR A 130 -7.03 -1.76 -22.25
CA TYR A 130 -7.47 -0.98 -21.09
C TYR A 130 -7.42 -1.76 -19.76
N PHE A 131 -7.36 -3.10 -19.81
CA PHE A 131 -7.29 -3.97 -18.66
C PHE A 131 -5.95 -4.71 -18.62
N SER A 132 -5.17 -4.46 -17.56
CA SER A 132 -3.85 -5.06 -17.28
C SER A 132 -3.92 -6.06 -16.14
#